data_AF-A0A1I0QAF4-F1
#
_entry.id   AF-A0A1I0QAF4-F1
#
_cell.length_a   1.000
_cell.length_b   1.000
_cell.length_c   1.000
_cell.angle_alpha   90.00
_cell.angle_beta   90.00
_cell.angle_gamma   90.00
#
_symmetry.space_group_name_H-M   'P 1'
#
loop_
_entity.id
_entity.type
_entity.pdbx_description
1 polymer ?
#
loop_
_entity_poly.entity_id
_entity_poly.type
_entity_poly.pdbx_seq_one_letter_code
_entity_poly.pdbx_strand_id
1 'polypeptide(L)' 'MSVTGVCSVCGSADANRVCDRCGNVVCEDHHDERGVCTECAAEMAGGDPTGGGDFPPSGGPQ' A
#
# COMPACT_ATOMS: atom_id res chain seq x y z
N MET A 1 6.27 13.16 24.94
CA MET A 1 5.15 13.38 24.00
C MET A 1 4.80 12.02 23.44
N SER A 2 3.60 11.52 23.75
CA SER A 2 3.19 10.12 23.51
C SER A 2 2.42 10.04 22.19
N VAL A 3 2.99 9.41 21.18
CA VAL A 3 2.22 9.01 20.00
C VAL A 3 1.80 7.55 20.20
N THR A 4 0.75 7.35 21.00
CA THR A 4 -0.11 6.19 20.77
C THR A 4 -0.89 6.52 19.51
N GLY A 5 -0.32 6.12 18.37
CA GLY A 5 -0.89 6.39 17.06
C GLY A 5 -2.15 5.56 16.87
N VAL A 6 -3.15 6.15 16.22
CA VAL A 6 -4.19 5.36 15.59
C VAL A 6 -3.68 4.86 14.24
N CYS A 7 -4.11 3.68 13.83
CA CYS A 7 -3.68 3.10 12.56
C CYS A 7 -4.17 4.01 11.45
N SER A 8 -3.25 4.53 10.63
CA SER A 8 -3.64 5.44 9.56
C SER A 8 -4.44 4.76 8.45
N VAL A 9 -4.49 3.41 8.43
CA VAL A 9 -5.24 2.61 7.46
C VAL A 9 -6.66 2.31 7.95
N CYS A 10 -6.81 1.79 9.18
CA CYS A 10 -8.11 1.34 9.70
C CYS A 10 -8.65 2.16 10.89
N GLY A 11 -7.85 3.07 11.44
CA GLY A 11 -8.22 3.91 12.60
C GLY A 11 -8.12 3.22 13.97
N SER A 12 -7.65 1.97 14.04
CA SER A 12 -7.52 1.24 15.31
C SER A 12 -6.50 1.88 16.26
N ALA A 13 -6.78 1.90 17.55
CA ALA A 13 -5.88 2.48 18.57
C ALA A 13 -4.63 1.62 18.87
N ASP A 14 -4.53 0.43 18.27
CA ASP A 14 -3.42 -0.53 18.44
C ASP A 14 -2.24 -0.29 17.48
N ALA A 15 -2.06 0.93 16.97
CA ALA A 15 -0.98 1.21 16.03
C ALA A 15 0.34 1.47 16.76
N ASN A 16 1.26 0.53 16.58
CA ASN A 16 2.58 0.54 17.24
C ASN A 16 3.73 0.28 16.24
N ARG A 17 3.43 0.12 14.95
CA ARG A 17 4.42 -0.11 13.89
C ARG A 17 4.55 1.12 13.01
N VAL A 18 5.77 1.52 12.69
CA VAL A 18 6.04 2.68 11.81
C VAL A 18 6.43 2.16 10.43
N CYS A 19 5.80 2.69 9.39
CA CYS A 19 6.19 2.40 8.01
C CYS A 19 7.46 3.19 7.66
N ASP A 20 8.54 2.49 7.28
CA ASP A 20 9.81 3.13 6.91
C ASP A 20 9.72 3.94 5.60
N ARG A 21 8.69 3.70 4.78
CA ARG A 21 8.51 4.38 3.49
C ARG A 21 7.77 5.71 3.59
N CYS A 22 6.62 5.73 4.26
CA CYS A 22 5.77 6.92 4.37
C CYS A 22 5.79 7.58 5.75
N GLY A 23 6.34 6.92 6.77
CA GLY A 23 6.41 7.41 8.15
C GLY A 23 5.11 7.28 8.95
N ASN A 24 4.06 6.66 8.40
CA ASN A 24 2.79 6.45 9.12
C ASN A 24 2.89 5.37 10.20
N VAL A 25 2.06 5.51 11.23
CA VAL A 25 1.89 4.49 12.27
C VAL A 25 0.70 3.59 11.92
N VAL A 26 0.92 2.28 11.92
CA VAL A 26 -0.04 1.23 11.57
C VAL A 26 -0.04 0.12 12.62
N CYS A 27 -1.14 -0.64 12.69
CA CYS A 27 -1.21 -1.85 13.52
C CYS A 27 -0.47 -3.02 12.87
N GLU A 28 -0.25 -4.10 13.61
CA GLU A 28 0.49 -5.28 13.12
C GLU A 28 -0.16 -5.92 11.89
N ASP A 29 -1.50 -5.93 11.81
CA ASP A 29 -2.23 -6.43 10.64
C ASP A 29 -1.95 -5.64 9.34
N HIS A 30 -1.66 -4.34 9.47
CA HIS A 30 -1.39 -3.46 8.34
C HIS A 30 0.10 -3.19 8.15
N HIS A 31 0.95 -3.86 8.93
CA HIS A 31 2.39 -3.78 8.82
C HIS A 31 2.92 -5.05 8.13
N ASP A 32 3.57 -4.85 6.99
CA ASP A 32 4.17 -5.91 6.20
C ASP A 32 5.50 -6.37 6.83
N GLU A 33 5.89 -7.61 6.57
CA GLU A 33 7.18 -8.16 7.02
C GLU A 33 8.39 -7.37 6.49
N ARG A 34 8.19 -6.62 5.40
CA ARG A 34 9.20 -5.77 4.77
C ARG A 34 9.44 -4.42 5.50
N GLY A 35 8.76 -4.14 6.61
CA GLY A 35 8.92 -2.88 7.36
C GLY A 35 8.08 -1.72 6.82
N VAL A 36 7.04 -2.01 6.05
CA VAL A 36 6.18 -0.98 5.42
C VAL A 36 4.70 -1.27 5.65
N CYS A 37 3.83 -0.29 5.45
CA CYS A 37 2.39 -0.56 5.47
C CYS A 37 1.93 -1.37 4.25
N THR A 38 0.80 -2.07 4.37
CA THR A 38 0.21 -2.88 3.28
C THR A 38 -0.05 -2.09 1.99
N GLU A 39 -0.41 -0.80 2.07
CA GLU A 39 -0.55 0.06 0.89
C GLU A 39 0.79 0.24 0.16
N CYS A 40 1.85 0.57 0.91
CA CYS A 40 3.20 0.68 0.36
C CYS A 40 3.71 -0.67 -0.15
N ALA A 41 3.38 -1.77 0.54
CA ALA A 41 3.72 -3.11 0.12
C ALA A 41 3.02 -3.48 -1.19
N ALA A 42 1.73 -3.17 -1.34
CA ALA A 42 0.95 -3.39 -2.56
C ALA A 42 1.52 -2.61 -3.75
N GLU A 43 1.88 -1.34 -3.56
CA GLU A 43 2.55 -0.53 -4.59
C GLU A 43 3.92 -1.10 -4.99
N MET A 44 4.67 -1.70 -4.05
CA MET A 44 5.95 -2.36 -4.35
C MET A 44 5.79 -3.76 -4.96
N ALA A 45 4.73 -4.47 -4.61
CA ALA A 45 4.40 -5.78 -5.16
C ALA A 45 3.77 -5.64 -6.55
N GLY A 46 3.10 -4.53 -6.83
CA GLY A 46 2.46 -4.17 -8.10
C GLY A 46 3.40 -3.79 -9.24
N GLY A 47 4.69 -4.14 -9.13
CA GLY A 47 5.67 -4.02 -10.21
C GLY A 47 5.50 -5.03 -11.36
N ASP A 48 4.46 -5.87 -11.33
CA ASP A 48 4.13 -6.79 -12.41
C ASP A 48 2.67 -6.62 -12.87
N PRO A 49 2.41 -5.73 -13.84
CA PRO A 49 1.16 -5.72 -14.60
C PRO A 49 1.13 -6.82 -15.69
N THR A 50 1.80 -7.96 -15.50
CA THR A 50 1.71 -9.07 -16.45
C THR A 50 0.39 -9.83 -16.26
N GLY A 51 -0.67 -9.24 -16.81
CA GLY A 51 -2.02 -9.81 -16.73
C GLY A 51 -3.05 -9.25 -17.72
N GLY A 52 -2.62 -8.86 -18.93
CA GLY A 52 -3.49 -8.57 -20.08
C GLY A 52 -3.57 -7.06 -20.38
N GLY A 53 -3.19 -6.55 -21.54
CA GLY A 53 -2.97 -7.14 -22.84
C GLY A 53 -3.34 -6.04 -23.85
N ASP A 54 -2.36 -5.62 -24.64
CA ASP A 54 -2.48 -4.94 -25.94
C ASP A 54 -3.89 -4.40 -26.32
N PHE A 55 -4.15 -3.12 -26.07
CA PHE A 55 -5.19 -2.38 -26.79
C PHE A 55 -4.51 -1.49 -27.83
N PRO A 56 -4.35 -1.93 -29.09
CA PRO A 56 -4.29 -0.98 -30.16
C PRO A 56 -5.69 -0.37 -30.30
N PRO A 57 -5.85 0.97 -30.29
CA PRO A 57 -7.11 1.57 -30.70
C PRO A 57 -7.32 1.23 -32.17
N SER A 58 -8.15 0.22 -32.44
CA SER A 58 -8.68 -0.05 -33.77
C SER A 58 -9.69 1.05 -34.13
N GLY A 59 -9.19 2.26 -34.33
CA GLY A 59 -9.84 3.30 -35.09
C GLY A 59 -9.40 3.17 -36.55
N GLY A 60 -10.25 2.58 -37.39
CA GLY A 60 -10.17 2.65 -38.84
C GLY A 60 -11.52 3.07 -39.41
N PRO A 61 -11.62 4.13 -40.23
CA PRO A 61 -12.88 4.58 -40.80
C PRO A 61 -13.32 3.71 -42.01
N GLN A 62 -14.62 3.41 -42.01
CA GLN A 62 -15.56 3.11 -43.13
C GLN A 62 -15.16 2.01 -44.13
#